data_AF-A0A1Q3CH63-F1
#
_entry.id   AF-A0A1Q3CH63-F1
#
_cell.length_a   1.000
_cell.length_b   1.000
_cell.length_c   1.000
_cell.angle_alpha   90.00
_cell.angle_beta   90.00
_cell.angle_gamma   90.00
#
_symmetry.space_group_name_H-M   'P 1'
#
loop_
_entity.id
_entity.type
_entity.pdbx_description
1 polymer ?
#
loop_
_entity_poly.entity_id
_entity_poly.type
_entity_poly.pdbx_seq_one_letter_code
_entity_poly.pdbx_strand_id
1 'polypeptide(L)'
;PYTETCLYLTSQNCRRDEHLCRSHVPLISFAYVEWYHLDRVAHLFELGQHILEDCNTDLTLHDYDRRGHPDTVWTDTHHQYIIMWEDRHSRVVQYHTPAYDYMDWYRSITRLQITPPPHTQPA
;
A
#
# COMPACT_ATOMS: atom_id res chain seq x y z
N PRO A 1 7.49 20.85 1.58
CA PRO A 1 6.03 20.84 1.87
C PRO A 1 5.25 20.81 0.55
N TYR A 2 4.37 19.82 0.37
CA TYR A 2 3.48 19.79 -0.79
C TYR A 2 2.58 21.03 -0.76
N THR A 3 2.44 21.71 -1.89
CA THR A 3 1.57 22.89 -2.01
C THR A 3 0.10 22.46 -2.08
N GLU A 4 -0.84 23.31 -1.66
CA GLU A 4 -2.30 23.04 -1.74
C GLU A 4 -2.75 22.55 -3.12
N THR A 5 -2.04 22.97 -4.17
CA THR A 5 -2.27 22.55 -5.56
C THR A 5 -2.03 21.05 -5.78
N CYS A 6 -1.07 20.43 -5.09
CA CYS A 6 -0.82 18.99 -5.16
C CYS A 6 -1.93 18.18 -4.48
N LEU A 7 -2.53 18.70 -3.41
CA LEU A 7 -3.67 18.08 -2.73
C LEU A 7 -4.96 18.16 -3.55
N TYR A 8 -5.10 19.17 -4.41
CA TYR A 8 -6.26 19.32 -5.32
C TYR A 8 -6.21 18.33 -6.51
N LEU A 9 -5.04 17.87 -6.90
CA LEU A 9 -4.85 16.88 -7.98
C LEU A 9 -5.07 15.43 -7.55
N THR A 10 -5.44 15.18 -6.29
CA THR A 10 -6.07 13.91 -5.90
C THR A 10 -7.19 13.64 -6.88
N SER A 11 -7.05 12.57 -7.67
CA SER A 11 -8.05 12.24 -8.69
C SER A 11 -9.44 12.26 -8.03
N GLN A 12 -10.45 12.84 -8.68
CA GLN A 12 -11.81 12.91 -8.14
C GLN A 12 -12.31 11.52 -7.64
N ASN A 13 -11.75 10.44 -8.18
CA ASN A 13 -11.98 9.07 -7.77
C ASN A 13 -11.42 8.77 -6.37
N CYS A 14 -10.20 9.21 -6.04
CA CYS A 14 -9.64 9.06 -4.69
C CYS A 14 -10.47 9.78 -3.63
N ARG A 15 -11.06 10.93 -3.95
CA ARG A 15 -11.98 11.63 -3.04
C ARG A 15 -13.35 10.95 -2.95
N ARG A 16 -13.88 10.45 -4.07
CA ARG A 16 -15.15 9.70 -4.09
C ARG A 16 -15.06 8.42 -3.25
N ASP A 17 -13.94 7.71 -3.38
CA ASP A 17 -13.69 6.43 -2.73
C ASP A 17 -12.71 6.58 -1.54
N GLU A 18 -12.74 7.76 -0.89
CA GLU A 18 -11.85 8.06 0.24
C GLU A 18 -11.90 6.96 1.31
N HIS A 19 -13.10 6.47 1.64
CA HIS A 19 -13.29 5.39 2.61
C HIS A 19 -12.58 4.09 2.20
N LEU A 20 -12.52 3.78 0.90
CA LEU A 20 -11.79 2.62 0.37
C LEU A 20 -10.29 2.85 0.43
N CYS A 21 -9.82 4.04 0.03
CA CYS A 21 -8.43 4.45 0.17
C CYS A 21 -7.98 4.51 1.64
N ARG A 22 -8.94 4.56 2.56
CA ARG A 22 -8.73 4.53 4.01
C ARG A 22 -9.01 3.18 4.66
N SER A 23 -9.25 2.12 3.89
CA SER A 23 -9.49 0.79 4.45
C SER A 23 -8.20 -0.01 4.57
N HIS A 24 -8.01 -0.70 5.69
CA HIS A 24 -6.91 -1.65 5.88
C HIS A 24 -7.39 -3.06 5.48
N VAL A 25 -7.13 -3.44 4.23
CA VAL A 25 -7.73 -4.63 3.60
C VAL A 25 -6.80 -5.30 2.59
N PRO A 26 -6.99 -6.59 2.31
CA PRO A 26 -6.26 -7.28 1.24
C PRO A 26 -6.76 -6.87 -0.15
N LEU A 27 -5.83 -6.54 -1.05
CA LEU A 27 -6.06 -6.54 -2.50
C LEU A 27 -5.90 -7.96 -3.03
N ILE A 28 -6.94 -8.47 -3.68
CA ILE A 28 -6.99 -9.86 -4.12
C ILE A 28 -6.80 -9.89 -5.63
N SER A 29 -5.74 -10.56 -6.07
CA SER A 29 -5.49 -10.94 -7.46
C SER A 29 -5.43 -12.45 -7.53
N PHE A 30 -5.79 -13.05 -8.67
CA PHE A 30 -5.83 -14.51 -8.81
C PHE A 30 -4.57 -15.20 -8.29
N ALA A 31 -3.39 -14.67 -8.59
CA ALA A 31 -2.13 -15.31 -8.22
C ALA A 31 -1.52 -14.78 -6.90
N TYR A 32 -2.09 -13.75 -6.27
CA TYR A 32 -1.50 -13.17 -5.07
C TYR A 32 -2.47 -12.27 -4.30
N VAL A 33 -2.25 -12.18 -3.00
CA VAL A 33 -2.93 -11.22 -2.13
C VAL A 33 -1.90 -10.26 -1.56
N GLU A 34 -2.18 -8.96 -1.67
CA GLU A 34 -1.31 -7.91 -1.16
C GLU A 34 -2.08 -7.03 -0.17
N TRP A 35 -1.53 -6.79 1.02
CA TRP A 35 -2.20 -5.91 1.98
C TRP A 35 -2.10 -4.46 1.56
N TYR A 36 -3.26 -3.80 1.41
CA TYR A 36 -3.31 -2.37 1.19
C TYR A 36 -3.19 -1.63 2.52
N HIS A 37 -2.05 -0.95 2.68
CA HIS A 37 -1.80 -0.06 3.80
C HIS A 37 -2.01 1.39 3.39
N LEU A 38 -2.77 2.08 4.23
CA LEU A 38 -3.08 3.50 4.19
C LEU A 38 -1.85 4.41 4.25
N ASP A 39 -0.73 3.86 4.72
CA ASP A 39 0.42 4.61 5.15
C ASP A 39 1.03 5.45 4.04
N ARG A 40 0.95 5.07 2.76
CA ARG A 40 1.54 5.89 1.68
C ARG A 40 0.65 7.04 1.21
N VAL A 41 -0.63 7.04 1.59
CA VAL A 41 -1.63 8.02 1.16
C VAL A 41 -2.31 8.73 2.33
N ALA A 42 -1.98 8.43 3.59
CA ALA A 42 -2.57 9.09 4.76
C ALA A 42 -2.45 10.61 4.68
N HIS A 43 -1.28 11.13 4.29
CA HIS A 43 -1.06 12.56 4.06
C HIS A 43 -1.94 13.17 2.96
N LEU A 44 -2.37 12.36 1.99
CA LEU A 44 -3.26 12.75 0.89
C LEU A 44 -4.69 13.04 1.36
N PHE A 45 -5.07 12.46 2.51
CA PHE A 45 -6.38 12.59 3.16
C PHE A 45 -6.30 13.40 4.47
N GLU A 46 -5.23 14.20 4.64
CA GLU A 46 -5.03 15.02 5.84
C GLU A 46 -4.96 14.20 7.15
N LEU A 47 -4.62 12.91 7.04
CA LEU A 47 -4.42 12.04 8.20
C LEU A 47 -2.97 12.11 8.69
N GLY A 48 -2.79 11.90 10.00
CA GLY A 48 -1.47 11.74 10.60
C GLY A 48 -0.71 10.58 9.97
N GLN A 49 0.60 10.71 9.88
CA GLN A 49 1.45 9.76 9.18
C GLN A 49 2.29 8.98 10.20
N HIS A 50 2.28 7.65 10.11
CA HIS A 50 3.02 6.73 10.98
C HIS A 50 4.26 6.15 10.25
N ILE A 51 5.26 5.68 11.00
CA ILE A 51 6.42 4.97 10.45
C ILE A 51 5.99 3.58 10.01
N LEU A 52 6.07 3.23 8.73
CA LEU A 52 5.61 1.92 8.23
C LEU A 52 5.93 0.77 9.18
N GLU A 53 4.90 0.04 9.63
CA GLU A 53 5.12 -1.32 10.12
C GLU A 53 5.57 -2.18 8.94
N ASP A 54 6.30 -3.26 9.21
CA ASP A 54 6.69 -4.20 8.15
C ASP A 54 5.41 -4.68 7.45
N CYS A 55 5.30 -4.36 6.16
CA CYS A 55 4.22 -4.87 5.31
C CYS A 55 4.29 -6.40 5.34
N ASN A 56 3.40 -7.03 6.11
CA ASN A 56 3.28 -8.48 6.14
C ASN A 56 2.56 -8.92 4.87
N THR A 57 3.27 -8.87 3.75
CA THR A 57 2.85 -9.57 2.55
C THR A 57 3.23 -11.03 2.76
N ASP A 58 2.21 -11.88 2.93
CA ASP A 58 2.42 -13.30 3.11
C ASP A 58 3.25 -13.84 1.93
N LEU A 59 4.52 -14.13 2.17
CA LEU A 59 5.45 -14.55 1.14
C LEU A 59 5.01 -15.87 0.49
N THR A 60 4.20 -16.67 1.18
CA THR A 60 3.65 -17.92 0.62
C THR A 60 2.63 -17.65 -0.49
N LEU A 61 1.93 -16.50 -0.44
CA LEU A 61 1.03 -16.04 -1.51
C LEU A 61 1.79 -15.51 -2.74
N HIS A 62 3.09 -15.26 -2.64
CA HIS A 62 3.93 -14.86 -3.78
C HIS A 62 4.64 -16.04 -4.45
N ASP A 63 4.55 -17.24 -3.88
CA ASP A 63 5.14 -18.46 -4.43
C ASP A 63 4.28 -19.04 -5.58
N TYR A 64 3.05 -18.55 -5.76
CA TYR A 64 2.20 -18.90 -6.88
C TYR A 64 2.75 -18.29 -8.19
N ASP A 65 3.33 -19.13 -9.04
CA ASP A 65 3.70 -18.76 -10.40
C ASP A 65 2.45 -18.34 -11.20
N ARG A 66 2.59 -17.33 -12.06
CA ARG A 66 1.58 -16.91 -13.05
C ARG A 66 1.29 -17.99 -14.10
N ARG A 67 2.08 -19.07 -14.15
CA ARG A 67 1.79 -20.28 -14.93
C ARG A 67 0.57 -20.95 -14.33
N GLY A 68 -0.57 -20.72 -14.97
CA GLY A 68 -1.91 -21.07 -14.50
C GLY A 68 -1.98 -22.38 -13.71
N HIS A 69 -2.60 -22.28 -12.54
CA HIS A 69 -3.09 -23.39 -11.75
C HIS A 69 -4.55 -23.68 -12.15
N PRO A 70 -4.80 -24.49 -13.21
CA PRO A 70 -6.16 -24.75 -13.70
C PRO A 70 -7.03 -25.48 -12.67
N ASP A 71 -6.42 -26.22 -11.73
CA ASP A 71 -7.11 -27.01 -10.72
C ASP A 71 -7.31 -26.26 -9.39
N THR A 72 -6.89 -24.99 -9.30
CA THR A 72 -7.05 -24.19 -8.07
C THR A 72 -8.39 -23.49 -8.06
N VAL A 73 -9.21 -23.83 -7.07
CA VAL A 73 -10.46 -23.13 -6.76
C VAL A 73 -10.11 -21.85 -6.00
N TRP A 74 -9.85 -20.77 -6.73
CA TRP A 74 -9.40 -19.50 -6.15
C TRP A 74 -10.36 -18.89 -5.13
N THR A 75 -11.66 -19.18 -5.24
CA THR A 75 -12.66 -18.77 -4.25
C THR A 75 -12.42 -19.40 -2.88
N ASP A 76 -11.96 -20.65 -2.85
CA ASP A 76 -11.66 -21.35 -1.60
C ASP A 76 -10.30 -20.92 -1.07
N THR A 77 -9.29 -20.81 -1.96
CA THR A 77 -7.95 -20.31 -1.63
C THR A 77 -7.98 -18.93 -0.99
N HIS A 78 -8.81 -18.02 -1.54
CA HIS A 78 -8.91 -16.65 -1.06
C HIS A 78 -10.11 -16.38 -0.15
N HIS A 79 -10.83 -17.42 0.29
CA HIS A 79 -12.09 -17.26 1.03
C HIS A 79 -11.95 -16.32 2.24
N GLN A 80 -10.89 -16.47 3.03
CA GLN A 80 -10.61 -15.59 4.17
C GLN A 80 -10.41 -14.12 3.76
N TYR A 81 -9.73 -13.87 2.64
CA TYR A 81 -9.46 -12.52 2.14
C TYR A 81 -10.70 -11.90 1.54
N ILE A 82 -11.54 -12.70 0.87
CA ILE A 82 -12.85 -12.27 0.36
C ILE A 82 -13.74 -11.78 1.51
N ILE A 83 -13.82 -12.54 2.61
CA ILE A 83 -14.56 -12.11 3.81
C ILE A 83 -14.02 -10.76 4.34
N MET A 84 -12.70 -10.61 4.43
CA MET A 84 -12.08 -9.35 4.89
C MET A 84 -12.36 -8.18 3.94
N TRP A 85 -12.40 -8.43 2.63
CA TRP A 85 -12.73 -7.42 1.62
C TRP A 85 -14.21 -7.01 1.65
N GLU A 86 -15.11 -7.95 1.90
CA GLU A 86 -16.53 -7.66 2.10
C GLU A 86 -16.74 -6.75 3.32
N ASP A 87 -15.96 -6.96 4.37
CA ASP A 87 -15.94 -6.18 5.61
C ASP A 87 -15.13 -4.88 5.53
N ARG A 88 -14.67 -4.47 4.33
CA ARG A 88 -13.77 -3.29 4.17
C ARG A 88 -14.28 -1.99 4.77
N HIS A 89 -15.60 -1.79 4.79
CA HIS A 89 -16.20 -0.56 5.32
C HIS A 89 -16.10 -0.44 6.85
N SER A 90 -15.97 -1.56 7.58
CA SER A 90 -15.73 -1.54 9.03
C SER A 90 -14.24 -1.33 9.36
N ARG A 91 -13.37 -1.56 8.38
CA ARG A 91 -11.89 -1.50 8.48
C ARG A 91 -11.31 -0.16 8.03
N VAL A 92 -12.16 0.86 7.94
CA VAL A 92 -11.75 2.23 7.59
C VAL A 92 -11.07 2.87 8.79
N VAL A 93 -9.82 3.31 8.60
CA VAL A 93 -9.09 3.98 9.67
C VAL A 93 -9.57 5.42 9.79
N GLN A 94 -10.13 5.74 10.95
CA GLN A 94 -10.76 7.04 11.21
C GLN A 94 -9.75 8.11 11.66
N TYR A 95 -8.72 7.71 12.41
CA TYR A 95 -7.72 8.63 12.98
C TYR A 95 -6.34 8.01 12.93
N HIS A 96 -5.35 8.79 12.52
CA HIS A 96 -3.94 8.48 12.71
C HIS A 96 -3.33 9.57 13.59
N THR A 97 -2.74 9.15 14.70
CA THR A 97 -1.84 10.01 15.46
C THR A 97 -0.52 10.10 14.69
N PRO A 98 -0.04 11.30 14.33
CA PRO A 98 1.23 11.42 13.63
C PRO A 98 2.36 10.90 14.53
N ALA A 99 3.22 10.05 13.99
CA ALA A 99 4.41 9.61 14.70
C ALA A 99 5.40 10.79 14.79
N TYR A 100 5.86 11.11 15.99
CA TYR A 100 6.74 12.26 16.25
C TYR A 100 8.08 12.14 15.49
N ASP A 101 8.52 10.92 15.24
CA ASP A 101 9.75 10.52 14.55
C ASP A 101 9.56 10.19 13.06
N TYR A 102 8.33 10.31 12.52
CA TYR A 102 8.05 9.99 11.12
C TYR A 102 9.00 10.69 10.14
N MET A 103 9.26 11.98 10.35
CA MET A 103 10.10 12.77 9.45
C MET A 103 11.56 12.32 9.47
N ASP A 104 12.05 11.84 10.63
CA ASP A 104 13.41 11.33 10.78
C ASP A 104 13.55 9.96 10.10
N TRP A 105 12.57 9.07 10.31
CA TRP A 105 12.49 7.81 9.57
C TRP A 105 12.39 8.04 8.05
N TYR A 106 11.50 8.91 7.60
CA TYR A 106 11.29 9.19 6.18
C TYR A 106 12.57 9.70 5.51
N ARG A 107 13.30 10.60 6.18
CA ARG A 107 14.61 11.08 5.70
C ARG A 107 15.67 9.98 5.68
N SER A 108 15.63 9.05 6.64
CA SER A 108 16.58 7.93 6.70
C SER A 108 16.41 6.94 5.54
N ILE A 109 15.18 6.72 5.07
CA ILE A 109 14.89 5.77 3.99
C ILE A 109 14.84 6.41 2.60
N THR A 110 14.57 7.72 2.51
CA THR A 110 14.40 8.40 1.23
C THR A 110 15.76 8.76 0.63
N ARG A 111 16.11 8.12 -0.48
CA ARG A 111 17.29 8.50 -1.27
C ARG A 111 16.95 9.71 -2.15
N LEU A 112 17.47 10.88 -1.78
CA LEU A 112 17.25 12.14 -2.51
C LEU A 112 18.05 12.24 -3.82
N GLN A 113 19.03 11.37 -4.02
CA GLN A 113 19.84 11.33 -5.24
C GLN A 113 19.81 9.93 -5.85
N ILE A 114 19.28 9.85 -7.07
CA ILE A 114 19.47 8.69 -7.95
C ILE A 114 20.73 9.00 -8.75
N THR A 115 21.90 8.77 -8.16
CA THR A 115 23.14 8.84 -8.94
C THR A 115 23.17 7.61 -9.84
N PRO A 116 23.26 7.76 -11.17
CA PRO A 116 23.46 6.61 -12.03
C PRO A 116 24.74 5.88 -11.60
N PRO A 117 24.78 4.54 -11.63
CA PRO A 117 25.98 3.80 -11.31
C PRO A 117 27.12 4.28 -12.23
N PRO A 118 28.36 4.45 -11.72
CA PRO A 118 29.48 4.87 -12.54
C PRO A 118 29.63 3.92 -13.73
N HIS A 119 29.72 4.50 -14.93
CA HIS A 119 29.91 3.76 -16.16
C HIS A 119 31.25 3.01 -16.08
N THR A 120 31.21 1.73 -15.70
CA THR A 120 32.40 0.87 -15.71
C THR A 120 32.66 0.52 -17.17
N GLN A 121 33.59 1.21 -17.82
CA GLN A 121 34.09 0.76 -19.12
C GLN A 121 34.86 -0.55 -18.89
N PRO A 122 34.51 -1.66 -19.57
CA PRO A 122 35.34 -2.86 -19.53
C PRO A 122 36.70 -2.56 -20.19
N ALA A 123 37.75 -3.04 -19.55
CA ALA A 123 39.14 -2.97 -20.03
C ALA A 123 39.36 -3.87 -21.27
#